data_AF-A0A1Q5DN89-F1
#
_entry.id   AF-A0A1Q5DN89-F1
#
_cell.length_a   1.000
_cell.length_b   1.000
_cell.length_c   1.000
_cell.angle_alpha   90.00
_cell.angle_beta   90.00
_cell.angle_gamma   90.00
#
_symmetry.space_group_name_H-M   'P 1'
#
loop_
_entity.id
_entity.type
_entity.pdbx_description
1 polymer ?
#
loop_
_entity_poly.entity_id
_entity_poly.type
_entity_poly.pdbx_seq_one_letter_code
_entity_poly.pdbx_strand_id
1 'polypeptide(L)'
;MAVVRRLSDLAGPSGGGDRGQGLKHSDGPWLRAAGGADELVAHLGPVRGELAAAHEGLTVGAGRLSALAELAAVRESWERRIQAAQGECGSLAGRLRAVARAQGATNEAVRSSFAPVAEPAPGGGAR
;
A
#
# COMPACT_ATOMS: atom_id res chain seq x y z
N MET A 1 -11.08 -18.58 15.97
CA MET A 1 -10.07 -17.63 16.48
C MET A 1 -9.45 -16.92 15.30
N ALA A 2 -9.74 -15.63 15.09
CA ALA A 2 -9.10 -14.83 14.05
C ALA A 2 -7.76 -14.31 14.60
N VAL A 3 -6.65 -14.62 13.93
CA VAL A 3 -5.35 -14.00 14.22
C VAL A 3 -5.41 -12.54 13.77
N VAL A 4 -5.42 -11.63 14.74
CA VAL A 4 -5.25 -10.20 14.49
C VAL A 4 -3.75 -9.96 14.29
N ARG A 5 -3.34 -9.82 13.02
CA ARG A 5 -1.99 -9.36 12.68
C ARG A 5 -1.88 -7.88 13.04
N ARG A 6 -0.84 -7.47 13.77
CA ARG A 6 -0.63 -6.05 14.09
C ARG A 6 -0.05 -5.35 12.86
N LEU A 7 -0.43 -4.09 12.66
CA LEU A 7 0.09 -3.24 11.58
C LEU A 7 1.63 -3.20 11.51
N SER A 8 2.29 -3.35 12.67
CA SER A 8 3.75 -3.40 12.80
C SER A 8 4.39 -4.61 12.10
N ASP A 9 3.64 -5.71 11.93
CA ASP A 9 4.14 -6.97 11.37
C ASP A 9 4.24 -6.93 9.83
N LEU A 10 3.68 -5.88 9.20
CA LEU A 10 3.75 -5.66 7.75
C LEU A 10 5.04 -4.91 7.33
N ALA A 11 5.75 -4.32 8.28
CA ALA A 11 7.02 -3.64 8.04
C ALA A 11 8.16 -4.67 7.91
N GLY A 12 8.36 -5.21 6.71
CA GLY A 12 9.46 -6.12 6.41
C GLY A 12 10.86 -5.50 6.62
N PRO A 13 11.91 -6.31 6.79
CA PRO A 13 13.22 -5.85 7.21
C PRO A 13 13.83 -4.79 6.27
N SER A 14 14.39 -3.76 6.89
CA SER A 14 15.17 -2.71 6.23
C SER A 14 16.55 -3.26 5.90
N GLY A 15 16.87 -3.39 4.61
CA GLY A 15 18.12 -3.98 4.14
C GLY A 15 19.35 -3.13 4.49
N GLY A 16 20.38 -3.78 5.04
CA GLY A 16 21.68 -3.18 5.32
C GLY A 16 22.48 -2.93 4.03
N GLY A 17 23.07 -1.73 3.94
CA GLY A 17 23.83 -1.28 2.76
C GLY A 17 25.29 -1.75 2.76
N ASP A 18 25.69 -2.35 1.65
CA ASP A 18 27.07 -2.69 1.29
C ASP A 18 27.78 -1.45 0.70
N ARG A 19 28.92 -1.07 1.29
CA ARG A 19 29.69 0.13 0.93
C ARG A 19 30.57 -0.18 -0.29
N GLY A 20 30.01 0.00 -1.48
CA GLY A 20 30.78 -0.09 -2.74
C GLY A 20 29.94 -0.12 -4.03
N GLN A 21 28.63 -0.34 -3.94
CA GLN A 21 27.76 -0.33 -5.11
C GLN A 21 27.17 1.08 -5.28
N GLY A 22 27.30 1.66 -6.47
CA GLY A 22 26.63 2.91 -6.83
C GLY A 22 25.15 2.90 -6.46
N LEU A 23 24.56 4.08 -6.23
CA LEU A 23 23.18 4.24 -5.75
C LEU A 23 22.20 3.37 -6.56
N LYS A 24 21.82 2.23 -5.99
CA LYS A 24 20.95 1.25 -6.64
C LYS A 24 19.51 1.62 -6.27
N HIS A 25 18.88 2.42 -7.12
CA HIS A 25 17.43 2.66 -6.99
C HIS A 25 16.69 1.34 -7.20
N SER A 26 15.78 1.00 -6.28
CA SER A 26 14.99 -0.22 -6.34
C SER A 26 13.51 0.10 -6.24
N ASP A 27 12.69 -0.60 -7.03
CA ASP A 27 11.23 -0.52 -6.97
C ASP A 27 10.67 -1.20 -5.71
N GLY A 28 11.50 -2.00 -5.04
CA GLY A 28 11.13 -2.84 -3.90
C GLY A 28 10.41 -2.09 -2.77
N PRO A 29 10.91 -0.95 -2.27
CA PRO A 29 10.24 -0.17 -1.23
C PRO A 29 8.84 0.31 -1.65
N TRP A 30 8.68 0.76 -2.90
CA TRP A 30 7.40 1.24 -3.43
C TRP A 30 6.39 0.11 -3.61
N LEU A 31 6.83 -1.02 -4.14
CA LEU A 31 5.97 -2.19 -4.32
C LEU A 31 5.58 -2.82 -2.97
N ARG A 32 6.49 -2.86 -1.98
CA ARG A 32 6.14 -3.28 -0.62
C ARG A 32 5.13 -2.35 0.03
N ALA A 33 5.32 -1.03 -0.08
CA ALA A 33 4.35 -0.06 0.43
C ALA A 33 2.98 -0.19 -0.25
N ALA A 34 2.96 -0.45 -1.57
CA ALA A 34 1.72 -0.71 -2.30
C ALA A 34 1.02 -1.98 -1.80
N GLY A 35 1.77 -3.06 -1.55
CA GLY A 35 1.24 -4.29 -0.95
C GLY A 35 0.64 -4.05 0.44
N GLY A 36 1.33 -3.30 1.30
CA GLY A 36 0.78 -2.95 2.62
C GLY A 36 -0.51 -2.11 2.53
N ALA A 37 -0.62 -1.22 1.55
CA ALA A 37 -1.85 -0.47 1.32
C ALA A 37 -3.00 -1.38 0.83
N ASP A 38 -2.73 -2.39 0.01
CA ASP A 38 -3.74 -3.39 -0.37
C ASP A 38 -4.18 -4.27 0.81
N GLU A 39 -3.24 -4.64 1.69
CA GLU A 39 -3.55 -5.37 2.92
C GLU A 39 -4.49 -4.57 3.83
N LEU A 40 -4.31 -3.25 3.92
CA LEU A 40 -5.24 -2.37 4.64
C LEU A 40 -6.64 -2.38 4.01
N VAL A 41 -6.74 -2.34 2.67
CA VAL A 41 -8.03 -2.47 1.98
C VAL A 41 -8.69 -3.81 2.32
N ALA A 42 -7.93 -4.90 2.27
CA ALA A 42 -8.41 -6.24 2.56
C ALA A 42 -8.87 -6.38 4.03
N HIS A 43 -8.14 -5.80 4.98
CA HIS A 43 -8.51 -5.80 6.40
C HIS A 43 -9.76 -4.97 6.69
N LEU A 44 -9.97 -3.85 5.99
CA LEU A 44 -11.16 -3.02 6.16
C LEU A 44 -12.40 -3.63 5.50
N GLY A 45 -12.24 -4.55 4.53
CA GLY A 45 -13.32 -5.21 3.79
C GLY A 45 -14.40 -5.81 4.70
N PRO A 46 -14.05 -6.75 5.60
CA PRO A 46 -14.99 -7.40 6.50
C PRO A 46 -15.65 -6.47 7.51
N VAL A 47 -14.93 -5.45 8.00
CA VAL A 47 -15.34 -4.59 9.13
C VAL A 47 -16.70 -3.93 8.88
N ARG A 48 -17.01 -3.52 7.63
CA ARG A 48 -18.31 -2.93 7.31
C ARG A 48 -19.46 -3.93 7.48
N GLY A 49 -19.26 -5.18 7.05
CA GLY A 49 -20.26 -6.24 7.19
C GLY A 49 -20.44 -6.65 8.66
N GLU A 50 -19.35 -6.74 9.40
CA GLU A 50 -19.38 -7.03 10.84
C GLU A 50 -20.10 -5.94 11.64
N LEU A 51 -19.86 -4.68 11.30
CA LEU A 51 -20.54 -3.54 11.92
C LEU A 51 -22.06 -3.54 11.62
N ALA A 52 -22.45 -3.86 10.38
CA ALA A 52 -23.85 -3.99 10.01
C ALA A 52 -24.55 -5.12 10.79
N ALA A 53 -23.94 -6.31 10.85
CA ALA A 53 -24.48 -7.46 11.56
C ALA A 53 -24.59 -7.21 13.08
N ALA A 54 -23.57 -6.59 13.68
CA ALA A 54 -23.60 -6.22 15.10
C ALA A 54 -24.75 -5.24 15.40
N HIS A 55 -25.01 -4.30 14.50
CA HIS A 55 -26.10 -3.34 14.68
C HIS A 55 -27.49 -3.97 14.52
N GLU A 56 -27.67 -4.86 13.55
CA GLU A 56 -28.93 -5.61 13.39
C GLU A 56 -29.27 -6.38 14.69
N GLY A 57 -28.28 -7.06 15.28
CA GLY A 57 -28.45 -7.74 16.58
C GLY A 57 -28.90 -6.81 17.72
N LEU A 58 -28.45 -5.56 17.73
CA LEU A 58 -28.88 -4.56 18.72
C LEU A 58 -30.32 -4.11 18.50
N THR A 59 -30.74 -3.90 17.25
CA THR A 59 -32.13 -3.49 16.94
C THR A 59 -33.16 -4.52 17.37
N VAL A 60 -32.82 -5.81 17.31
CA VAL A 60 -33.69 -6.90 17.76
C VAL A 60 -33.89 -6.89 19.29
N GLY A 61 -32.89 -6.46 20.06
CA GLY A 61 -32.92 -6.49 21.53
C GLY A 61 -33.40 -5.22 22.23
N ALA A 62 -33.37 -4.07 21.56
CA ALA A 62 -33.40 -2.76 22.23
C ALA A 62 -34.75 -2.00 22.21
N GLY A 63 -35.79 -2.49 21.52
CA GLY A 63 -37.13 -1.88 21.55
C GLY A 63 -37.17 -0.42 21.03
N ARG A 64 -37.97 0.47 21.64
CA ARG A 64 -38.19 1.87 21.19
C ARG A 64 -37.23 2.90 21.81
N LEU A 65 -35.99 2.52 22.13
CA LEU A 65 -35.04 3.44 22.76
C LEU A 65 -34.58 4.51 21.76
N SER A 66 -34.68 5.79 22.13
CA SER A 66 -34.16 6.91 21.32
C SER A 66 -32.67 6.79 21.02
N ALA A 67 -31.91 6.14 21.91
CA ALA A 67 -30.50 5.83 21.71
C ALA A 67 -30.20 4.98 20.46
N LEU A 68 -31.19 4.24 19.92
CA LEU A 68 -31.00 3.48 18.68
C LEU A 68 -30.86 4.37 17.46
N ALA A 69 -31.56 5.50 17.42
CA ALA A 69 -31.42 6.47 16.32
C ALA A 69 -30.01 7.07 16.32
N GLU A 70 -29.52 7.46 17.50
CA GLU A 70 -28.15 7.96 17.66
C GLU A 70 -27.11 6.90 17.26
N LEU A 71 -27.31 5.66 17.69
CA LEU A 71 -26.41 4.56 17.33
C LEU A 71 -26.42 4.27 15.82
N ALA A 72 -27.58 4.40 15.16
CA ALA A 72 -27.67 4.25 13.70
C ALA A 72 -26.89 5.36 12.99
N ALA A 73 -27.02 6.61 13.44
CA ALA A 73 -26.23 7.72 12.90
C ALA A 73 -24.72 7.50 13.10
N VAL A 74 -24.31 6.99 14.27
CA VAL A 74 -22.91 6.61 14.54
C VAL A 74 -22.46 5.48 13.60
N ARG A 75 -23.28 4.44 13.40
CA ARG A 75 -22.99 3.34 12.46
C ARG A 75 -22.71 3.87 11.05
N GLU A 76 -23.63 4.66 10.50
CA GLU A 76 -23.48 5.23 9.15
C GLU A 76 -22.23 6.10 9.05
N SER A 77 -21.90 6.84 10.11
CA SER A 77 -20.68 7.65 10.19
C SER A 77 -19.42 6.79 10.10
N TRP A 78 -19.40 5.63 10.75
CA TRP A 78 -18.29 4.67 10.66
C TRP A 78 -18.23 3.98 9.30
N GLU A 79 -19.35 3.56 8.74
CA GLU A 79 -19.43 2.95 7.41
C GLU A 79 -18.82 3.87 6.33
N ARG A 80 -19.17 5.16 6.36
CA ARG A 80 -18.58 6.16 5.47
C ARG A 80 -17.08 6.31 5.65
N ARG A 81 -16.57 6.36 6.89
CA ARG A 81 -15.12 6.48 7.17
C ARG A 81 -14.35 5.24 6.75
N ILE A 82 -14.89 4.04 6.95
CA ILE A 82 -14.28 2.78 6.50
C ILE A 82 -14.20 2.76 4.97
N GLN A 83 -15.29 3.15 4.29
CA GLN A 83 -15.29 3.24 2.82
C GLN A 83 -14.29 4.27 2.30
N ALA A 84 -14.20 5.44 2.93
CA ALA A 84 -13.21 6.46 2.58
C ALA A 84 -11.78 5.91 2.76
N ALA A 85 -11.48 5.29 3.90
CA ALA A 85 -10.17 4.69 4.18
C ALA A 85 -9.79 3.60 3.16
N GLN A 86 -10.75 2.77 2.73
CA GLN A 86 -10.53 1.79 1.65
C GLN A 86 -10.19 2.48 0.32
N GLY A 87 -10.92 3.53 -0.04
CA GLY A 87 -10.66 4.29 -1.26
C GLY A 87 -9.30 4.99 -1.24
N GLU A 88 -8.94 5.59 -0.11
CA GLU A 88 -7.64 6.23 0.11
C GLU A 88 -6.49 5.22 0.02
N CYS A 89 -6.60 4.07 0.69
CA CYS A 89 -5.59 3.01 0.65
C CYS A 89 -5.45 2.41 -0.76
N GLY A 90 -6.56 2.13 -1.45
CA GLY A 90 -6.53 1.65 -2.83
C GLY A 90 -5.90 2.67 -3.79
N SER A 91 -6.22 3.96 -3.62
CA SER A 91 -5.60 5.04 -4.39
C SER A 91 -4.10 5.14 -4.12
N LEU A 92 -3.69 5.05 -2.85
CA LEU A 92 -2.30 5.06 -2.44
C LEU A 92 -1.53 3.89 -3.07
N ALA A 93 -2.07 2.67 -2.99
CA ALA A 93 -1.47 1.48 -3.60
C ALA A 93 -1.25 1.66 -5.11
N GLY A 94 -2.22 2.23 -5.81
CA GLY A 94 -2.12 2.56 -7.24
C GLY A 94 -1.01 3.58 -7.54
N ARG A 95 -0.92 4.65 -6.75
CA ARG A 95 0.11 5.70 -6.91
C ARG A 95 1.51 5.18 -6.63
N LEU A 96 1.69 4.37 -5.59
CA LEU A 96 3.00 3.78 -5.25
C LEU A 96 3.52 2.88 -6.38
N ARG A 97 2.65 2.08 -7.00
CA ARG A 97 3.00 1.31 -8.20
C ARG A 97 3.34 2.18 -9.40
N ALA A 98 2.64 3.30 -9.57
CA ALA A 98 2.95 4.25 -10.63
C ALA A 98 4.33 4.87 -10.46
N VAL A 99 4.71 5.24 -9.23
CA VAL A 99 6.06 5.73 -8.91
C VAL A 99 7.12 4.67 -9.25
N ALA A 100 6.93 3.43 -8.82
CA ALA A 100 7.86 2.33 -9.15
C ALA A 100 8.08 2.21 -10.67
N ARG A 101 7.00 2.18 -11.46
CA ARG A 101 7.11 2.12 -12.93
C ARG A 101 7.83 3.33 -13.52
N ALA A 102 7.51 4.53 -13.06
CA ALA A 102 8.12 5.76 -13.55
C ALA A 102 9.63 5.80 -13.26
N GLN A 103 10.04 5.38 -12.06
CA GLN A 103 11.45 5.31 -11.68
C GLN A 103 12.19 4.22 -12.45
N GLY A 104 11.61 3.03 -12.63
CA GLY A 104 12.18 1.97 -13.46
C GLY A 104 12.42 2.43 -14.91
N ALA A 105 11.42 3.09 -15.52
CA ALA A 105 11.55 3.63 -16.88
C ALA A 105 12.61 4.73 -16.98
N THR A 106 12.66 5.65 -16.00
CA THR A 106 13.68 6.71 -15.95
C THR A 106 15.07 6.11 -15.82
N ASN A 107 15.25 5.09 -14.98
CA ASN A 107 16.53 4.43 -14.79
C ASN A 107 17.02 3.72 -16.06
N GLU A 108 16.11 3.08 -16.80
CA GLU A 108 16.44 2.46 -18.09
C GLU A 108 16.86 3.52 -19.13
N ALA A 109 16.10 4.62 -19.23
CA ALA A 109 16.43 5.72 -20.13
C ALA A 109 17.81 6.32 -19.82
N VAL A 110 18.11 6.54 -18.53
CA VAL A 110 19.42 7.01 -18.09
C VAL A 110 20.50 6.00 -18.45
N ARG A 111 20.34 4.71 -18.13
CA ARG A 111 21.31 3.67 -18.49
C ARG A 111 21.58 3.61 -19.99
N SER A 112 20.53 3.66 -20.81
CA SER A 112 20.64 3.66 -22.27
C SER A 112 21.43 4.86 -22.78
N SER A 113 21.24 6.05 -22.19
CA SER A 113 21.97 7.27 -22.59
C SER A 113 23.49 7.20 -22.33
N PHE A 114 23.91 6.42 -21.32
CA PHE A 114 25.33 6.23 -20.99
C PHE A 114 25.96 4.98 -21.61
N ALA A 115 25.18 4.08 -22.22
CA ALA A 115 25.70 2.86 -22.86
C ALA A 115 26.82 3.14 -23.91
N PRO A 116 26.73 4.18 -24.76
CA PRO A 116 27.79 4.49 -25.73
C PRO A 116 29.12 4.93 -25.09
N VAL A 117 29.10 5.43 -23.85
CA VAL A 117 30.29 5.88 -23.11
C VAL A 117 30.93 4.73 -22.34
N ALA A 118 30.16 3.68 -22.05
CA ALA A 118 30.61 2.51 -21.29
C ALA A 118 31.32 1.45 -22.15
N GLU A 119 31.22 1.51 -23.48
CA GLU A 119 32.01 0.63 -24.35
C GLU A 119 33.47 1.11 -24.42
N PRO A 120 34.47 0.26 -24.08
CA PRO A 120 35.85 0.59 -24.37
C PRO A 120 36.02 0.71 -25.88
N ALA A 121 36.59 1.82 -26.35
CA ALA A 121 36.81 2.08 -27.76
C ALA A 121 37.47 0.86 -28.46
N PRO A 122 36.91 0.37 -29.59
CA PRO A 122 37.55 -0.70 -30.33
C PRO A 122 38.81 -0.15 -31.02
N GLY A 123 39.97 -0.59 -30.55
CA GLY A 123 41.21 -0.59 -31.33
C GLY A 123 42.07 0.67 -31.24
N GLY A 124 42.94 0.71 -30.23
CA GLY A 124 44.18 1.48 -30.23
C GLY A 124 45.41 0.57 -30.36
N GLY A 125 45.41 -0.34 -31.34
CA GLY A 125 46.58 -1.14 -31.70
C GLY A 125 47.04 -0.77 -33.11
N ALA A 126 48.11 0.04 -33.22
CA ALA A 126 49.15 0.01 -34.26
C ALA A 126 49.96 1.31 -34.27
N ARG A 127 51.11 1.31 -33.60
CA ARG A 127 52.46 1.54 -34.17
C ARG A 127 53.52 1.60 -33.08
#